data_AF-U9UUK5-F1
#
_entry.id   AF-U9UUK5-F1
#
_cell.length_a   1.000
_cell.length_b   1.000
_cell.length_c   1.000
_cell.angle_alpha   90.00
_cell.angle_beta   90.00
_cell.angle_gamma   90.00
#
_symmetry.space_group_name_H-M   'P 1'
#
loop_
_entity.id
_entity.type
_entity.pdbx_description
1 polymer ?
#
loop_
_entity_poly.entity_id
_entity_poly.type
_entity_poly.pdbx_seq_one_letter_code
_entity_poly.pdbx_strand_id
1 'polypeptide(L)'
;QLARVVSYLHHKGITHRDLNSGNIIVYQNTVKIADFGLSKRIKEATSKKKIDLFGVIPYIDPKRFDKQLYPLDEKKSDVYSVGVLLWEISSGKPPFY
;
A
#
# COMPACT_ATOMS: atom_id res chain seq x y z
N GLN A 1 1.77 -11.14 -10.34
CA GLN A 1 2.82 -11.28 -9.30
C GLN A 1 2.59 -10.32 -8.13
N LEU A 2 2.34 -9.03 -8.39
CA LEU A 2 2.07 -8.00 -7.36
C LEU A 2 1.01 -8.41 -6.32
N ALA A 3 -0.20 -8.78 -6.75
CA ALA A 3 -1.27 -9.20 -5.83
C ALA A 3 -0.88 -10.41 -4.96
N ARG A 4 -0.06 -11.33 -5.49
CA ARG A 4 0.40 -12.52 -4.76
C ARG A 4 1.36 -12.16 -3.63
N VAL A 5 2.32 -11.27 -3.87
CA VAL A 5 3.26 -10.84 -2.82
C VAL A 5 2.58 -9.98 -1.75
N VAL A 6 1.63 -9.10 -2.13
CA VAL A 6 0.83 -8.33 -1.16
C VAL A 6 -0.05 -9.26 -0.32
N SER A 7 -0.74 -10.23 -0.95
CA SER A 7 -1.51 -11.24 -0.24
C SER A 7 -0.65 -12.04 0.74
N TYR A 8 0.58 -12.39 0.35
CA TYR A 8 1.54 -13.06 1.22
C TYR A 8 1.91 -12.20 2.45
N LEU A 9 2.21 -10.90 2.28
CA LEU A 9 2.45 -9.98 3.40
C LEU A 9 1.25 -9.92 4.35
N HIS A 10 0.04 -9.78 3.79
CA HIS A 10 -1.19 -9.73 4.57
C HIS A 10 -1.47 -11.01 5.35
N HIS A 11 -1.12 -12.17 4.79
CA HIS A 11 -1.20 -13.46 5.47
C HIS A 11 -0.17 -13.56 6.62
N LYS A 12 1.01 -12.96 6.46
CA LYS A 12 2.01 -12.80 7.54
C LYS A 12 1.66 -11.70 8.54
N GLY A 13 0.50 -11.05 8.39
CA GLY A 13 0.04 -9.99 9.29
C GLY A 13 0.86 -8.71 9.16
N ILE A 14 1.45 -8.46 7.99
CA ILE A 14 2.24 -7.26 7.67
C ILE A 14 1.46 -6.44 6.63
N THR A 15 1.36 -5.14 6.84
CA THR A 15 0.90 -4.19 5.82
C THR A 15 2.07 -3.32 5.37
N HIS A 16 2.14 -3.03 4.07
CA HIS A 16 3.27 -2.31 3.48
C HIS A 16 3.17 -0.80 3.72
N ARG A 17 1.97 -0.23 3.50
CA ARG A 17 1.59 1.17 3.71
C ARG A 17 2.22 2.20 2.77
N ASP A 18 3.18 1.81 1.94
CA ASP A 18 3.76 2.67 0.90
C ASP A 18 3.99 1.94 -0.43
N LEU A 19 2.95 1.31 -0.97
CA LEU A 19 3.02 0.68 -2.29
C LEU A 19 2.87 1.76 -3.37
N ASN A 20 3.92 1.97 -4.16
CA ASN A 20 3.96 2.91 -5.28
C ASN A 20 4.97 2.41 -6.34
N SER A 21 4.99 2.99 -7.54
CA SER A 21 5.84 2.50 -8.63
C SER A 21 7.34 2.55 -8.33
N GLY A 22 7.80 3.44 -7.45
CA GLY A 22 9.18 3.49 -6.97
C GLY A 22 9.59 2.30 -6.09
N ASN A 23 8.62 1.64 -5.44
CA ASN A 23 8.85 0.51 -4.54
C ASN A 23 8.60 -0.85 -5.20
N ILE A 24 8.29 -0.89 -6.50
CA ILE A 24 8.13 -2.12 -7.28
C ILE A 24 9.38 -2.36 -8.14
N ILE A 25 10.15 -3.38 -7.79
CA ILE A 25 11.38 -3.75 -8.51
C ILE A 25 11.08 -4.97 -9.39
N VAL A 26 11.58 -4.95 -10.63
CA VAL A 26 11.55 -6.11 -11.53
C VAL A 26 12.97 -6.60 -11.76
N TYR A 27 13.23 -7.84 -11.39
CA TYR A 27 14.52 -8.50 -11.63
C TYR A 27 14.26 -9.90 -12.20
N GLN A 28 14.86 -10.21 -13.35
CA GLN A 28 14.69 -11.52 -14.02
C GLN A 28 13.20 -11.92 -14.11
N ASN A 29 12.37 -11.04 -14.66
CA ASN A 29 10.92 -11.22 -14.83
C ASN A 29 10.14 -11.48 -13.51
N THR A 30 10.77 -11.22 -12.36
CA THR A 30 10.19 -11.41 -11.04
C THR A 30 9.95 -10.06 -10.38
N VAL A 31 8.71 -9.83 -9.94
CA VAL A 31 8.32 -8.64 -9.17
C VAL A 31 8.75 -8.81 -7.71
N LYS A 32 9.41 -7.81 -7.17
CA LYS A 32 9.79 -7.68 -5.76
C LYS A 32 9.26 -6.36 -5.21
N ILE A 33 8.85 -6.39 -3.95
CA ILE A 33 8.48 -5.18 -3.20
C ILE A 33 9.69 -4.75 -2.38
N ALA A 34 10.03 -3.46 -2.45
CA ALA A 34 11.10 -2.82 -1.69
C ALA A 34 10.54 -1.79 -0.71
N ASP A 35 11.42 -1.27 0.15
CA ASP A 35 11.16 -0.25 1.16
C ASP A 35 10.03 -0.57 2.18
N PHE A 36 10.42 -1.31 3.22
CA PHE A 36 9.54 -1.67 4.33
C PHE A 36 9.57 -0.63 5.48
N GLY A 37 10.14 0.57 5.27
CA GLY A 37 10.32 1.56 6.35
C GLY A 37 9.01 1.99 7.03
N LEU A 38 7.89 1.96 6.30
CA LEU A 38 6.55 2.30 6.80
C LEU A 38 5.68 1.09 7.15
N SER A 39 6.20 -0.13 6.92
CA SER A 39 5.46 -1.37 7.13
C SER A 39 5.12 -1.59 8.60
N LYS A 40 3.98 -2.23 8.87
CA LYS A 40 3.52 -2.48 10.24
C LYS A 40 2.92 -3.87 10.42
N ARG A 41 3.19 -4.48 11.59
CA ARG A 41 2.49 -5.70 12.02
C ARG A 41 1.11 -5.36 12.57
N ILE A 42 0.10 -6.09 12.12
CA ILE A 42 -1.31 -5.82 12.45
C ILE A 42 -1.59 -6.05 13.94
N LYS A 43 -0.87 -6.96 14.61
CA LYS A 43 -1.01 -7.19 16.06
C LYS A 43 -0.56 -6.00 16.93
N GLU A 44 0.25 -5.09 16.39
CA GLU A 44 0.74 -3.88 17.06
C GLU A 44 -0.13 -2.64 16.76
N ALA A 45 -1.27 -2.83 16.07
CA ALA A 45 -2.12 -1.74 15.60
C ALA A 45 -3.28 -1.38 16.56
N THR A 46 -3.38 -2.02 17.73
CA THR A 46 -4.47 -1.87 18.70
C THR A 46 -4.42 -0.57 19.52
N SER A 47 -3.31 0.16 19.50
CA SER A 47 -3.21 1.48 20.14
C SER A 47 -3.81 2.55 19.23
N LYS A 48 -4.84 3.27 19.71
CA LYS A 48 -5.51 4.42 19.06
C LYS A 48 -4.53 5.22 18.19
N LYS A 49 -4.54 4.96 16.88
CA LYS A 49 -3.56 5.48 15.95
C LYS A 49 -3.93 6.91 15.59
N LYS A 50 -3.00 7.84 15.83
CA LYS A 50 -2.94 9.07 15.05
C LYS A 50 -2.94 8.66 13.58
N ILE A 51 -3.80 9.25 12.76
CA ILE A 51 -3.78 9.05 11.32
C ILE A 51 -2.55 9.80 10.84
N ASP A 52 -1.42 9.13 10.83
CA ASP A 52 -0.23 9.70 10.24
C ASP A 52 -0.31 9.47 8.72
N LEU A 53 -0.29 10.58 7.98
CA LEU A 53 -0.34 10.60 6.53
C LEU A 53 1.07 10.34 6.00
N PHE A 54 1.29 9.14 5.44
CA PHE A 54 2.56 8.74 4.83
C PHE A 54 2.33 8.09 3.48
N GLY A 55 3.39 8.06 2.67
CA GLY A 55 3.42 7.44 1.35
C GLY A 55 3.24 8.44 0.20
N VAL A 56 3.22 7.92 -1.01
CA VAL A 56 3.11 8.73 -2.23
C VAL A 56 1.64 9.02 -2.56
N ILE A 57 1.23 10.30 -2.51
CA ILE A 57 -0.18 10.76 -2.50
C ILE A 57 -1.12 10.02 -3.47
N PRO A 58 -0.82 9.88 -4.77
CA PRO A 58 -1.65 9.14 -5.71
C PRO A 58 -2.03 7.71 -5.28
N TYR A 59 -1.16 7.05 -4.52
CA TYR A 59 -1.32 5.65 -4.10
C TYR A 59 -1.94 5.53 -2.71
N ILE A 60 -2.19 6.64 -2.01
CA ILE A 60 -2.77 6.64 -0.68
C ILE A 60 -4.29 6.41 -0.77
N ASP A 61 -4.78 5.43 -0.02
CA ASP A 61 -6.21 5.18 0.16
C ASP A 61 -6.92 6.47 0.59
N PRO A 62 -7.93 6.96 -0.17
CA PRO A 62 -8.61 8.22 0.13
C PRO A 62 -9.22 8.25 1.53
N LYS A 63 -9.55 7.08 2.10
CA LYS A 63 -10.04 6.97 3.49
C LYS A 63 -9.02 7.43 4.53
N ARG A 64 -7.73 7.50 4.20
CA ARG A 64 -6.70 8.09 5.09
C ARG A 64 -6.84 9.60 5.25
N PHE A 65 -7.51 10.28 4.33
CA PHE A 65 -7.74 11.72 4.40
C PHE A 65 -9.05 12.07 5.12
N ASP A 66 -9.90 11.07 5.39
CA ASP A 66 -11.13 11.27 6.14
C ASP A 66 -10.80 11.50 7.62
N LYS A 67 -11.32 12.60 8.18
CA LYS A 67 -11.17 12.97 9.58
C LYS A 67 -12.16 12.22 10.47
N GLN A 68 -13.17 11.55 9.89
CA GLN A 68 -14.06 10.68 10.63
C GLN A 68 -13.28 9.44 11.06
N LEU A 69 -13.26 9.20 12.38
CA LEU A 69 -12.51 8.14 13.08
C LEU A 69 -13.02 6.72 12.78
N TYR A 70 -13.23 6.36 11.51
CA TYR A 70 -13.45 4.97 11.16
C TYR A 70 -12.14 4.20 11.33
N PRO A 71 -12.19 2.99 11.90
CA PRO A 71 -11.00 2.14 11.94
C PRO A 71 -10.56 1.83 10.51
N LEU A 72 -9.42 2.41 10.11
CA LEU A 72 -8.83 2.15 8.81
C LEU A 72 -8.33 0.70 8.74
N ASP A 73 -8.85 -0.07 7.78
CA ASP A 73 -8.29 -1.38 7.46
C ASP A 73 -7.04 -1.20 6.59
N GLU A 74 -5.88 -1.27 7.23
CA GLU A 74 -4.58 -1.10 6.58
C GLU A 74 -4.34 -2.12 5.44
N LYS A 75 -4.95 -3.32 5.50
CA LYS A 75 -4.86 -4.28 4.39
C LYS A 75 -5.65 -3.79 3.19
N LYS A 76 -6.83 -3.19 3.41
CA LYS A 76 -7.64 -2.60 2.32
C LYS A 76 -6.95 -1.38 1.73
N SER A 77 -6.21 -0.62 2.52
CA SER A 77 -5.40 0.48 1.99
C SER A 77 -4.28 0.00 1.07
N ASP A 78 -3.56 -1.07 1.42
CA ASP A 78 -2.59 -1.69 0.49
C ASP A 78 -3.27 -2.16 -0.82
N VAL A 79 -4.49 -2.69 -0.74
CA VAL A 79 -5.27 -3.13 -1.92
C VAL A 79 -5.62 -1.93 -2.82
N TYR A 80 -5.96 -0.78 -2.25
CA TYR A 80 -6.18 0.44 -3.02
C TYR A 80 -4.92 0.82 -3.81
N SER A 81 -3.76 0.85 -3.15
CA SER A 81 -2.48 1.16 -3.80
C SER A 81 -2.14 0.20 -4.93
N VAL A 82 -2.44 -1.11 -4.76
CA VAL A 82 -2.34 -2.10 -5.84
C VAL A 82 -3.25 -1.74 -7.03
N GLY A 83 -4.47 -1.27 -6.77
CA GLY A 83 -5.38 -0.80 -7.81
C GLY A 83 -4.80 0.37 -8.62
N VAL A 84 -4.19 1.34 -7.94
CA VAL A 84 -3.53 2.50 -8.59
C VAL A 84 -2.33 2.04 -9.43
N LEU A 85 -1.50 1.13 -8.91
CA LEU A 85 -0.39 0.52 -9.66
C LEU A 85 -0.87 -0.21 -10.93
N LEU A 86 -1.96 -0.98 -10.84
CA LEU A 86 -2.54 -1.65 -12.00
C LEU A 86 -3.08 -0.66 -13.02
N TRP A 87 -3.71 0.42 -12.56
CA TRP A 87 -4.16 1.50 -13.42
C TRP A 87 -2.98 2.14 -14.16
N GLU A 88 -1.91 2.51 -13.46
CA GLU A 88 -0.70 3.12 -14.03
C GLU A 88 -0.04 2.21 -15.08
N ILE A 89 0.10 0.91 -14.77
CA ILE A 89 0.62 -0.09 -15.71
C ILE A 89 -0.27 -0.18 -16.96
N SER A 90 -1.59 -0.19 -16.79
CA SER A 90 -2.53 -0.36 -17.91
C SER A 90 -2.67 0.90 -18.77
N SER A 91 -2.55 2.08 -18.17
CA SER A 91 -2.72 3.37 -18.84
C SER A 91 -1.42 3.87 -19.46
N GLY A 92 -0.27 3.43 -18.93
CA GLY A 92 1.05 3.97 -19.27
C GLY A 92 1.25 5.41 -18.81
N LYS A 93 0.40 5.91 -17.89
CA LYS A 93 0.40 7.29 -17.41
C LYS A 93 0.61 7.35 -15.90
N PRO A 94 1.30 8.37 -15.38
CA PRO A 94 1.34 8.61 -13.94
C PRO A 94 -0.07 8.85 -13.40
N PRO A 95 -0.40 8.35 -12.20
CA PRO A 95 -1.71 8.53 -11.59
C PRO A 95 -1.99 10.00 -11.25
N PHE A 96 -3.15 10.48 -11.71
CA PHE A 96 -3.68 11.83 -11.48
C PHE A 96 -2.83 12.99 -12.05
N TYR A 97 -2.16 12.75 -13.20
CA TYR A 97 -1.41 13.75 -13.98
C TYR A 97 -2.09 14.08 -15.32
#